data_AF-A0A961NI18-F1
#
_entry.id   AF-A0A961NI18-F1
#
_cell.length_a   1.000
_cell.length_b   1.000
_cell.length_c   1.000
_cell.angle_alpha   90.00
_cell.angle_beta   90.00
_cell.angle_gamma   90.00
#
_symmetry.space_group_name_H-M   'P 1'
#
loop_
_entity.id
_entity.type
_entity.pdbx_description
1 polymer ?
#
loop_
_entity_poly.entity_id
_entity_poly.type
_entity_poly.pdbx_seq_one_letter_code
_entity_poly.pdbx_strand_id
1 'polypeptide(L)' 'MAEQEEAAKKNKKVNRMSLQEVTDALKKTEEHMKGMTSQYARALQARKAELQGS' A
#
# COMPACT_ATOMS: atom_id res chain seq x y z
N MET A 1 -2.99 14.08 18.29
CA MET A 1 -1.88 14.24 17.32
C MET A 1 -1.04 12.97 17.10
N ALA A 2 -1.45 11.78 17.58
CA ALA A 2 -0.67 10.55 17.40
C ALA A 2 -0.97 9.79 16.08
N GLU A 3 -2.15 9.96 15.49
CA GLU A 3 -2.58 9.18 14.32
C GLU A 3 -1.84 9.54 13.01
N GLN A 4 -1.25 10.72 12.90
CA GLN A 4 -0.56 11.16 11.67
C GLN A 4 0.84 10.56 11.52
N GLU A 5 1.54 10.28 12.63
CA GLU A 5 2.89 9.68 12.58
C GLU A 5 2.87 8.21 12.15
N GLU A 6 1.84 7.45 12.53
CA GLU A 6 1.70 6.05 12.11
C GLU A 6 1.34 5.93 10.62
N ALA A 7 0.50 6.82 10.09
CA ALA A 7 0.19 6.87 8.67
C ALA A 7 1.45 7.16 7.82
N ALA A 8 2.31 8.06 8.28
CA ALA A 8 3.57 8.38 7.62
C ALA A 8 4.57 7.19 7.64
N LYS A 9 4.64 6.43 8.74
CA LYS A 9 5.49 5.23 8.83
C LYS A 9 4.98 4.09 7.93
N LYS A 10 3.66 3.92 7.80
CA LYS A 10 3.05 2.92 6.90
C LYS A 10 3.31 3.25 5.44
N ASN A 11 3.24 4.52 5.04
CA ASN A 11 3.55 4.96 3.67
C ASN A 11 5.04 4.78 3.30
N LYS A 12 5.96 4.98 4.25
CA LYS A 12 7.40 4.71 4.02
C LYS A 12 7.69 3.23 3.73
N LYS A 13 6.90 2.30 4.27
CA LYS A 13 7.06 0.86 3.97
C LYS A 13 6.59 0.54 2.55
N VAL A 14 5.43 1.05 2.13
CA VAL A 14 4.89 0.82 0.77
C VAL A 14 5.86 1.34 -0.30
N ASN A 15 6.43 2.54 -0.12
CA ASN A 15 7.40 3.09 -1.06
C ASN A 15 8.74 2.32 -1.14
N ARG A 16 9.00 1.42 -0.19
CA ARG A 16 10.18 0.55 -0.21
C ARG A 16 9.88 -0.86 -0.73
N MET A 17 8.61 -1.20 -0.93
CA MET A 17 8.21 -2.50 -1.45
C MET A 17 8.53 -2.60 -2.95
N SER A 18 9.00 -3.78 -3.34
CA SER A 18 9.14 -4.20 -4.73
C SER A 18 7.78 -4.52 -5.37
N LEU A 19 7.74 -4.63 -6.69
CA LEU A 19 6.49 -4.88 -7.43
C LEU A 19 5.81 -6.20 -7.02
N GLN A 20 6.60 -7.24 -6.73
CA GLN A 20 6.08 -8.50 -6.20
C GLN A 20 5.47 -8.32 -4.80
N GLU A 21 6.16 -7.63 -3.89
CA GLU A 21 5.67 -7.39 -2.53
C GLU A 21 4.40 -6.53 -2.52
N VAL A 22 4.33 -5.48 -3.36
CA VAL A 22 3.13 -4.66 -3.50
C VAL A 22 1.95 -5.48 -4.02
N THR A 23 2.20 -6.38 -4.97
CA THR A 23 1.15 -7.25 -5.54
C THR A 23 0.64 -8.27 -4.51
N ASP A 24 1.54 -8.86 -3.73
CA ASP A 24 1.18 -9.80 -2.66
C ASP A 24 0.42 -9.09 -1.52
N ALA A 25 0.85 -7.89 -1.15
CA ALA A 25 0.18 -7.06 -0.17
C ALA A 25 -1.22 -6.62 -0.65
N LEU A 26 -1.41 -6.34 -1.95
CA LEU A 26 -2.74 -6.07 -2.51
C LEU A 26 -3.65 -7.28 -2.39
N LYS A 27 -3.19 -8.49 -2.74
CA LYS A 27 -3.98 -9.71 -2.58
C LYS A 27 -4.43 -9.91 -1.13
N LYS A 28 -3.50 -9.82 -0.18
CA LYS A 28 -3.82 -9.91 1.26
C LYS A 28 -4.77 -8.81 1.70
N THR A 29 -4.62 -7.60 1.16
CA THR A 29 -5.52 -6.49 1.46
C THR A 29 -6.93 -6.77 0.94
N GLU A 30 -7.07 -7.39 -0.23
CA GLU A 30 -8.37 -7.82 -0.77
C GLU A 30 -9.03 -8.93 0.06
N GLU A 31 -8.22 -9.90 0.49
CA GLU A 31 -8.69 -11.06 1.26
C GLU A 31 -9.08 -10.69 2.70
N HIS A 32 -8.33 -9.78 3.33
CA HIS A 32 -8.52 -9.42 4.74
C HIS A 32 -9.32 -8.14 4.96
N MET A 33 -9.22 -7.16 4.04
CA MET A 33 -10.06 -5.96 4.07
C MET A 33 -11.16 -6.13 3.02
N LYS A 34 -12.43 -6.01 3.43
CA LYS A 34 -13.61 -6.06 2.55
C LYS A 34 -13.67 -4.85 1.59
N GLY A 35 -12.61 -4.59 0.84
CA GLY A 35 -12.52 -3.54 -0.16
C GLY A 35 -11.18 -2.81 -0.19
N MET A 36 -10.85 -2.30 -1.38
CA MET A 36 -9.69 -1.46 -1.67
C MET A 36 -9.90 0.02 -1.30
N THR A 37 -10.85 0.32 -0.43
CA THR A 37 -11.20 1.70 -0.05
C THR A 37 -10.27 2.30 1.00
N SER A 38 -9.49 1.45 1.69
CA SER A 38 -8.53 1.87 2.70
C SER A 38 -7.39 2.73 2.11
N GLN A 39 -6.89 3.68 2.90
CA GLN A 39 -5.72 4.49 2.53
C GLN A 39 -4.50 3.61 2.20
N TYR A 40 -4.36 2.47 2.87
CA TYR A 40 -3.27 1.52 2.61
C TYR A 40 -3.39 0.86 1.23
N ALA A 41 -4.60 0.43 0.86
CA ALA A 41 -4.87 -0.16 -0.46
C ALA A 41 -4.58 0.85 -1.59
N ARG A 42 -5.00 2.10 -1.40
CA ARG A 42 -4.70 3.19 -2.34
C ARG A 42 -3.21 3.45 -2.49
N ALA A 43 -2.46 3.44 -1.38
CA ALA A 43 -1.00 3.60 -1.41
C ALA A 43 -0.32 2.45 -2.16
N LEU A 44 -0.74 1.21 -1.94
CA LEU A 44 -0.23 0.04 -2.66
C LEU A 44 -0.52 0.12 -4.17
N GLN A 45 -1.74 0.50 -4.56
CA GLN A 45 -2.09 0.68 -5.98
C GLN A 45 -1.27 1.79 -6.65
N ALA A 46 -1.10 2.92 -5.98
CA ALA A 46 -0.27 4.01 -6.48
C ALA A 46 1.18 3.55 -6.70
N ARG A 47 1.77 2.85 -5.71
CA ARG A 47 3.12 2.32 -5.83
C ARG A 47 3.28 1.29 -6.94
N LYS A 48 2.28 0.42 -7.12
CA LYS A 48 2.26 -0.56 -8.22
C LYS A 48 2.25 0.15 -9.57
N ALA A 49 1.43 1.19 -9.72
CA ALA A 49 1.37 1.99 -10.94
C ALA A 49 2.70 2.70 -11.22
N GLU A 50 3.37 3.27 -10.20
CA GLU A 50 4.70 3.86 -10.35
C GLU A 50 5.74 2.84 -10.84
N LEU A 51 5.73 1.62 -10.28
CA LEU A 51 6.67 0.56 -10.62
C LEU A 51 6.39 -0.10 -11.98
N GLN A 52 5.14 -0.06 -12.48
CA GLN A 52 4.76 -0.59 -13.79
C GLN A 52 4.85 0.44 -14.91
N GLY A 53 4.78 1.72 -14.59
CA GLY A 53 4.89 2.83 -15.54
C GLY A 53 6.31 3.38 -15.72
N SER A 54 7.31 2.80 -15.04
CA SER A 54 8.74 3.14 -15.17
C SER A 54 9.48 2.13 -16.05
#